data_AF-A0A062X290-F1
#
_entry.id   AF-A0A062X290-F1
#
_cell.length_a   1.000
_cell.length_b   1.000
_cell.length_c   1.000
_cell.angle_alpha   90.00
_cell.angle_beta   90.00
_cell.angle_gamma   90.00
#
_symmetry.space_group_name_H-M   'P 1'
#
loop_
_entity.id
_entity.type
_entity.pdbx_description
1 polymer ?
#
loop_
_entity_poly.entity_id
_entity_poly.type
_entity_poly.pdbx_seq_one_letter_code
_entity_poly.pdbx_strand_id
1 'polypeptide(L)'
;MGGRTDPGPAGTTLDWRRAACAPAVQFARNGADVVVQYRYAGEVHELRLPNIIWSGLVQEARVETFATLTADWTQWAVAGGLVRHVDGHVDLRYGYLGLREIRLPATIWDQILAAIRARAVDGLDR
;
A
#
# COMPACT_ATOMS: atom_id res chain seq x y z
N MET A 1 39.79 15.15 20.80
CA MET A 1 39.33 13.83 20.33
C MET A 1 37.97 14.02 19.66
N GLY A 2 37.97 14.20 18.34
CA GLY A 2 36.74 14.34 17.56
C GLY A 2 36.31 12.98 17.03
N GLY A 3 35.23 12.43 17.60
CA GLY A 3 34.55 11.26 17.06
C GLY A 3 33.59 11.72 15.97
N ARG A 4 34.01 11.52 14.72
CA ARG A 4 33.28 11.82 13.49
C ARG A 4 32.01 10.96 13.45
N THR A 5 30.84 11.55 13.67
CA THR A 5 29.56 10.95 13.31
C THR A 5 29.56 10.83 11.79
N ASP A 6 29.62 9.61 11.28
CA ASP A 6 29.39 9.30 9.88
C ASP A 6 27.87 9.45 9.63
N PRO A 7 27.40 10.47 8.89
CA PRO A 7 26.03 10.46 8.44
C PRO A 7 26.00 9.52 7.24
N GLY A 8 25.59 8.26 7.48
CA GLY A 8 25.11 7.38 6.43
C GLY A 8 24.15 8.15 5.52
N PRO A 9 24.13 7.84 4.20
CA PRO A 9 23.58 8.72 3.18
C PRO A 9 22.21 9.21 3.61
N ALA A 10 22.04 10.54 3.67
CA ALA A 10 20.84 11.23 4.12
C ALA A 10 19.60 10.59 3.51
N GLY A 11 19.05 9.60 4.20
CA GLY A 11 17.86 8.89 3.80
C GLY A 11 16.74 9.90 3.96
N THR A 12 16.17 10.33 2.85
CA THR A 12 15.05 11.27 2.79
C THR A 12 14.09 10.95 3.92
N THR A 13 13.97 11.84 4.92
CA THR A 13 13.02 11.65 6.02
C THR A 13 11.63 11.62 5.42
N LEU A 14 11.06 10.43 5.29
CA LEU A 14 9.73 10.24 4.76
C LEU A 14 8.71 10.78 5.75
N ASP A 15 7.77 11.60 5.27
CA ASP A 15 6.65 12.10 6.07
C ASP A 15 5.63 10.97 6.25
N TRP A 16 5.81 10.18 7.32
CA TRP A 16 4.97 9.04 7.65
C TRP A 16 3.64 9.47 8.25
N ARG A 17 2.55 8.99 7.64
CA ARG A 17 1.17 9.19 8.08
C ARG A 17 0.59 7.88 8.57
N ARG A 18 -0.01 7.91 9.75
CA ARG A 18 -0.74 6.78 10.33
C ARG A 18 -2.18 7.19 10.59
N ALA A 19 -3.13 6.44 10.04
CA ALA A 19 -4.54 6.66 10.31
C ALA A 19 -4.95 5.97 11.62
N ALA A 20 -5.79 6.62 12.43
CA ALA A 20 -6.29 6.02 13.66
C ALA A 20 -7.12 4.74 13.41
N CYS A 21 -7.78 4.65 12.24
CA CYS A 21 -8.53 3.47 11.79
C CYS A 21 -7.63 2.34 11.23
N ALA A 22 -6.33 2.58 11.06
CA ALA A 22 -5.37 1.64 10.49
C ALA A 22 -4.05 1.65 11.29
N PRO A 23 -4.07 1.28 12.58
CA PRO A 23 -2.92 1.47 13.47
C PRO A 23 -1.72 0.59 13.13
N ALA A 24 -1.93 -0.54 12.42
CA ALA A 24 -0.84 -1.43 12.02
C ALA A 24 -0.14 -1.00 10.73
N VAL A 25 -0.63 0.06 10.07
CA VAL A 25 -0.17 0.52 8.76
C VAL A 25 0.20 1.99 8.80
N GLN A 26 1.29 2.35 8.14
CA GLN A 26 1.67 3.74 7.92
C GLN A 26 2.07 3.96 6.46
N PHE A 27 1.86 5.18 5.99
CA PHE A 27 1.95 5.55 4.59
C PHE A 27 2.90 6.73 4.45
N ALA A 28 3.74 6.73 3.44
CA ALA A 28 4.54 7.88 3.08
C ALA A 28 4.69 7.97 1.58
N ARG A 29 5.02 9.16 1.09
CA ARG A 29 5.41 9.35 -0.30
C ARG A 29 6.93 9.33 -0.41
N ASN A 30 7.46 8.55 -1.34
CA ASN A 30 8.87 8.51 -1.69
C ASN A 30 9.02 8.72 -3.20
N GLY A 31 9.21 9.97 -3.61
CA GLY A 31 9.29 10.32 -5.03
C GLY A 31 7.99 9.97 -5.79
N ALA A 32 8.10 9.06 -6.75
CA ALA A 32 6.99 8.60 -7.59
C ALA A 32 6.23 7.40 -7.00
N ASP A 33 6.62 6.94 -5.82
CA ASP A 33 5.99 5.80 -5.14
C ASP A 33 5.29 6.25 -3.85
N VAL A 34 4.19 5.58 -3.54
CA VAL A 34 3.62 5.51 -2.20
C VAL A 34 4.17 4.28 -1.51
N VAL A 35 4.78 4.50 -0.35
CA VAL A 35 5.34 3.47 0.52
C VAL A 35 4.33 3.18 1.63
N VAL A 36 3.92 1.92 1.73
CA VAL A 36 3.07 1.41 2.79
C VAL A 36 3.91 0.50 3.67
N GLN A 37 4.13 0.89 4.91
CA GLN A 37 4.82 0.06 5.88
C GLN A 37 3.80 -0.51 6.87
N TYR A 38 3.88 -1.81 7.14
CA TYR A 38 2.97 -2.48 8.05
C TYR A 38 3.69 -3.50 8.93
N ARG A 39 3.13 -3.78 10.11
CA ARG A 39 3.62 -4.85 10.98
C ARG A 39 2.71 -6.06 10.91
N TYR A 40 3.28 -7.22 10.63
CA TYR A 40 2.56 -8.50 10.59
C TYR A 40 3.46 -9.62 11.11
N ALA A 41 2.90 -10.55 11.89
CA ALA A 41 3.63 -11.67 12.49
C ALA A 41 4.93 -11.28 13.25
N GLY A 42 4.96 -10.07 13.83
CA GLY A 42 6.14 -9.54 14.53
C GLY A 42 7.19 -8.86 13.63
N GLU A 43 7.03 -8.95 12.32
CA GLU A 43 7.94 -8.35 11.34
C GLU A 43 7.37 -7.06 10.74
N VAL A 44 8.26 -6.17 10.31
CA VAL A 44 7.90 -4.95 9.59
C VAL A 44 8.14 -5.20 8.11
N HIS A 45 7.08 -5.04 7.32
CA HIS A 45 7.10 -5.20 5.87
C HIS A 45 6.89 -3.84 5.20
N GLU A 46 7.46 -3.70 4.00
CA GLU A 46 7.32 -2.51 3.18
C GLU A 46 6.79 -2.87 1.80
N LEU A 47 5.76 -2.15 1.40
CA LEU A 47 5.12 -2.23 0.09
C LEU A 47 5.35 -0.90 -0.64
N ARG A 48 5.85 -0.96 -1.87
CA ARG A 48 6.05 0.22 -2.72
C ARG A 48 5.15 0.15 -3.95
N LEU A 49 4.26 1.12 -4.05
CA LEU A 49 3.30 1.24 -5.14
C LEU A 49 3.60 2.50 -5.95
N PRO A 50 3.82 2.39 -7.27
CA PRO A 50 3.90 3.57 -8.12
C PRO A 50 2.64 4.41 -8.01
N ASN A 51 2.77 5.74 -8.07
CA ASN A 51 1.65 6.67 -7.88
C ASN A 51 0.44 6.34 -8.75
N ILE A 52 0.65 5.97 -10.01
CA ILE A 52 -0.46 5.58 -10.91
C ILE A 52 -1.25 4.38 -10.37
N ILE A 53 -0.56 3.40 -9.80
CA ILE A 53 -1.16 2.19 -9.20
C ILE A 53 -1.88 2.57 -7.91
N TRP A 54 -1.24 3.39 -7.07
CA TRP A 54 -1.85 3.90 -5.83
C TRP A 54 -3.13 4.71 -6.08
N SER A 55 -3.10 5.67 -7.01
CA SER A 55 -4.27 6.47 -7.39
C SER A 55 -5.43 5.60 -7.88
N GLY A 56 -5.14 4.59 -8.70
CA GLY A 56 -6.15 3.61 -9.12
C GLY A 56 -6.76 2.87 -7.95
N LEU A 57 -5.93 2.43 -7.00
CA LEU A 57 -6.37 1.67 -5.83
C LEU A 57 -7.26 2.53 -4.95
N VAL A 58 -6.89 3.81 -4.76
CA VAL A 58 -7.68 4.79 -4.02
C VAL A 58 -9.05 5.01 -4.66
N GLN A 59 -9.13 5.12 -5.99
CA GLN A 59 -10.41 5.30 -6.69
C GLN A 59 -11.32 4.08 -6.50
N GLU A 60 -10.79 2.88 -6.71
CA GLU A 60 -11.54 1.62 -6.63
C GLU A 60 -11.98 1.29 -5.20
N ALA A 61 -11.13 1.54 -4.21
CA ALA A 61 -11.46 1.36 -2.80
C ALA A 61 -12.61 2.27 -2.33
N ARG A 62 -12.77 3.44 -2.97
CA ARG A 62 -13.82 4.43 -2.67
C ARG A 62 -15.15 4.11 -3.34
N VAL A 63 -15.15 3.43 -4.48
CA VAL A 63 -16.39 2.97 -5.15
C VAL A 63 -16.75 1.52 -4.80
N GLU A 64 -16.15 0.99 -3.72
CA GLU A 64 -16.45 -0.31 -3.12
C GLU A 64 -16.17 -1.54 -4.02
N THR A 65 -15.37 -1.41 -5.08
CA THR A 65 -14.97 -2.52 -5.96
C THR A 65 -14.37 -3.71 -5.19
N PHE A 66 -13.70 -3.43 -4.07
CA PHE A 66 -13.06 -4.45 -3.24
C PHE A 66 -13.95 -4.99 -2.09
N ALA A 67 -15.23 -4.64 -2.03
CA ALA A 67 -16.12 -5.10 -0.96
C ALA A 67 -16.46 -6.60 -1.05
N THR A 68 -16.40 -7.18 -2.25
CA THR A 68 -16.80 -8.57 -2.52
C THR A 68 -15.71 -9.37 -3.22
N LEU A 69 -14.49 -9.31 -2.71
CA LEU A 69 -13.39 -10.11 -3.25
C LEU A 69 -13.61 -11.60 -2.97
N THR A 70 -13.50 -12.41 -4.00
CA THR A 70 -13.53 -13.88 -3.93
C THR A 70 -12.15 -14.45 -4.27
N ALA A 71 -12.05 -15.79 -4.33
CA ALA A 71 -10.83 -16.46 -4.80
C ALA A 71 -10.55 -16.24 -6.30
N ASP A 72 -11.54 -15.77 -7.05
CA ASP A 72 -11.38 -15.46 -8.47
C ASP A 72 -10.73 -14.09 -8.67
N TRP A 73 -9.93 -13.99 -9.72
CA TRP A 73 -9.31 -12.72 -10.09
C TRP A 73 -10.37 -11.71 -10.54
N THR A 74 -10.48 -10.63 -9.79
CA THR A 74 -11.31 -9.46 -10.12
C THR A 74 -10.43 -8.39 -10.73
N GLN A 75 -10.81 -7.87 -11.90
CA GLN A 75 -10.09 -6.78 -12.54
C GLN A 75 -10.42 -5.45 -11.87
N TRP A 76 -9.42 -4.58 -11.73
CA TRP A 76 -9.59 -3.19 -11.33
C TRP A 76 -8.97 -2.25 -12.37
N ALA A 77 -9.50 -1.02 -12.50
CA ALA A 77 -9.45 -0.25 -13.74
C ALA A 77 -8.05 0.19 -14.19
N VAL A 78 -7.04 0.17 -13.31
CA VAL A 78 -5.72 0.73 -13.62
C VAL A 78 -4.69 -0.35 -13.96
N ALA A 79 -4.02 -0.15 -15.09
CA ALA A 79 -2.82 -0.88 -15.52
C ALA A 79 -2.96 -2.42 -15.62
N GLY A 80 -4.15 -2.91 -15.99
CA GLY A 80 -4.41 -4.36 -16.04
C GLY A 80 -4.38 -5.02 -14.67
N GLY A 81 -4.72 -4.24 -13.63
CA GLY A 81 -4.69 -4.69 -12.26
C GLY A 81 -5.68 -5.83 -12.01
N LEU A 82 -5.23 -6.85 -11.28
CA LEU A 82 -6.07 -7.92 -10.77
C LEU A 82 -5.97 -7.96 -9.25
N VAL A 83 -7.05 -8.35 -8.60
CA VAL A 83 -7.10 -8.56 -7.16
C VAL A 83 -7.93 -9.79 -6.85
N ARG A 84 -7.54 -10.57 -5.85
CA ARG A 84 -8.36 -11.66 -5.31
C ARG A 84 -8.11 -11.83 -3.82
N HIS A 85 -9.05 -12.47 -3.14
CA HIS A 85 -8.94 -12.87 -1.75
C HIS A 85 -8.85 -14.41 -1.68
N VAL A 86 -7.71 -14.92 -1.21
CA VAL A 86 -7.43 -16.37 -1.15
C VAL A 86 -6.64 -16.70 0.12
N ASP A 87 -7.06 -17.74 0.83
CA ASP A 87 -6.39 -18.26 2.05
C ASP A 87 -6.06 -17.17 3.10
N GLY A 88 -6.99 -16.25 3.36
CA GLY A 88 -6.81 -15.15 4.33
C GLY A 88 -5.81 -14.07 3.88
N HIS A 89 -5.46 -14.06 2.60
CA HIS A 89 -4.58 -13.09 1.97
C HIS A 89 -5.28 -12.42 0.79
N VAL A 90 -4.83 -11.22 0.47
CA VAL A 90 -5.18 -10.54 -0.76
C VAL A 90 -3.97 -10.56 -1.68
N ASP A 91 -4.15 -11.12 -2.87
CA ASP A 91 -3.17 -11.05 -3.93
C ASP A 91 -3.52 -9.87 -4.83
N LEU A 92 -2.57 -8.98 -5.05
CA LEU A 92 -2.66 -7.84 -5.94
C LEU A 92 -1.68 -8.05 -7.10
N ARG A 93 -2.17 -8.03 -8.33
CA ARG A 93 -1.34 -8.00 -9.54
C ARG A 93 -1.47 -6.67 -10.25
N TYR A 94 -0.37 -6.13 -10.74
CA TYR A 94 -0.37 -4.90 -11.53
C TYR A 94 0.86 -4.77 -12.44
N GLY A 95 0.80 -3.81 -13.35
CA GLY A 95 1.84 -3.55 -14.35
C GLY A 95 1.53 -4.22 -15.69
N TYR A 96 2.31 -3.88 -16.71
CA TYR A 96 2.14 -4.45 -18.06
C TYR A 96 2.20 -5.99 -17.96
N LEU A 97 1.11 -6.65 -18.37
CA LEU A 97 0.91 -8.10 -18.30
C LEU A 97 0.93 -8.73 -16.89
N GLY A 98 0.71 -7.95 -15.82
CA GLY A 98 0.61 -8.49 -14.45
C GLY A 98 1.94 -8.97 -13.86
N LEU A 99 3.07 -8.45 -14.34
CA LEU A 99 4.43 -8.85 -13.93
C LEU A 99 4.74 -8.64 -12.43
N ARG A 100 3.99 -7.78 -11.73
CA ARG A 100 4.14 -7.59 -10.29
C ARG A 100 2.98 -8.22 -9.56
N GLU A 101 3.28 -9.21 -8.73
CA GLU A 101 2.35 -9.83 -7.81
C GLU A 101 2.79 -9.52 -6.38
N ILE A 102 1.82 -9.13 -5.56
CA ILE A 102 2.02 -8.78 -4.16
C ILE A 102 0.98 -9.52 -3.36
N ARG A 103 1.42 -10.21 -2.31
CA ARG A 103 0.54 -10.90 -1.38
C ARG A 103 0.56 -10.18 -0.04
N LEU A 104 -0.61 -9.82 0.44
CA LEU A 104 -0.82 -9.11 1.70
C LEU A 104 -1.74 -9.93 2.60
N PRO A 105 -1.54 -9.93 3.92
CA PRO A 105 -2.56 -10.43 4.84
C PRO A 105 -3.87 -9.65 4.66
N ALA A 106 -5.01 -10.32 4.65
CA ALA A 106 -6.31 -9.66 4.46
C ALA A 106 -6.57 -8.57 5.51
N THR A 107 -6.11 -8.78 6.74
CA THR A 107 -6.25 -7.79 7.83
C THR A 107 -5.44 -6.50 7.60
N ILE A 108 -4.32 -6.59 6.88
CA ILE A 108 -3.54 -5.42 6.48
C ILE A 108 -4.21 -4.73 5.29
N TRP A 109 -4.71 -5.51 4.33
CA TRP A 109 -5.51 -4.99 3.22
C TRP A 109 -6.72 -4.19 3.70
N ASP A 110 -7.50 -4.72 4.65
CA ASP A 110 -8.67 -4.04 5.22
C ASP A 110 -8.30 -2.72 5.90
N GLN A 111 -7.16 -2.66 6.59
CA GLN A 111 -6.66 -1.43 7.19
C GLN A 111 -6.24 -0.40 6.14
N ILE A 112 -5.63 -0.84 5.04
CA ILE A 112 -5.33 0.04 3.90
C ILE A 112 -6.63 0.61 3.32
N LEU A 113 -7.63 -0.24 3.06
CA LEU A 113 -8.94 0.20 2.57
C LEU A 113 -9.62 1.17 3.54
N ALA A 114 -9.58 0.89 4.85
CA ALA A 114 -10.15 1.75 5.87
C ALA A 114 -9.48 3.14 5.89
N ALA A 115 -8.14 3.20 5.79
CA ALA A 115 -7.40 4.45 5.73
C ALA A 115 -7.75 5.29 4.49
N ILE A 116 -7.89 4.62 3.33
CA ILE A 116 -8.29 5.25 2.07
C ILE A 116 -9.72 5.80 2.14
N ARG A 117 -10.66 4.98 2.65
CA ARG A 117 -12.07 5.35 2.78
C ARG A 117 -12.27 6.50 3.77
N ALA A 118 -11.49 6.51 4.85
CA ALA A 118 -11.46 7.61 5.82
C ALA A 118 -10.75 8.87 5.30
N ARG A 119 -10.21 8.85 4.07
CA ARG A 119 -9.42 9.94 3.46
C ARG A 119 -8.19 10.36 4.28
N ALA A 120 -7.69 9.48 5.15
CA ALA A 120 -6.56 9.75 6.02
C ALA A 120 -5.22 9.79 5.29
N VAL A 121 -5.19 9.30 4.05
CA VAL A 121 -4.01 9.18 3.18
C VAL A 121 -4.13 10.03 1.91
N ASP A 122 -5.08 10.97 1.89
CA ASP A 122 -5.27 11.90 0.78
C ASP A 122 -4.04 12.79 0.59
N GLY A 123 -3.68 13.05 -0.67
CA GLY A 123 -2.54 13.89 -1.02
C GLY A 123 -1.19 13.16 -1.05
N LEU A 124 -1.15 11.85 -0.80
CA LEU A 124 0.01 11.01 -1.14
C LEU A 124 0.14 10.79 -2.66
N ASP A 125 -0.94 11.00 -3.41
CA ASP A 125 -1.08 10.84 -4.85
C ASP A 125 -0.85 12.12 -5.66
N ARG A 126 -0.79 13.29 -5.01
CA ARG A 126 -0.53 14.60 -5.64
C ARG A 126 0.93 14.78 -6.01
#